data_AF-A0A239CCV3-F1
#
_entry.id   AF-A0A239CCV3-F1
#
_cell.length_a   1.000
_cell.length_b   1.000
_cell.length_c   1.000
_cell.angle_alpha   90.00
_cell.angle_beta   90.00
_cell.angle_gamma   90.00
#
_symmetry.space_group_name_H-M   'P 1'
#
loop_
_entity.id
_entity.type
_entity.pdbx_description
1 polymer ?
#
loop_
_entity_poly.entity_id
_entity_poly.type
_entity_poly.pdbx_seq_one_letter_code
_entity_poly.pdbx_strand_id
1 'polypeptide(L)'
;MIRKWDYTENGKHINPSKKNLKRQILTLHRKLKKKDKIWTEYSIEKDRDGNKNHIHLLLHYTDKENLYQHLSRFIGNGEWKKREMGLNVFDECNGKYGLIHTEPIEDEWKYRGYINKKEQSTTLI
;
A
#
# COMPACT_ATOMS: atom_id res chain seq x y z
N MET A 1 0.40 4.10 2.97
CA MET A 1 -1.02 3.76 2.70
C MET A 1 -1.22 3.59 1.20
N ILE A 2 -2.05 2.64 0.77
CA ILE A 2 -2.38 2.39 -0.65
C ILE A 2 -3.90 2.45 -0.85
N ARG A 3 -4.35 3.26 -1.81
CA ARG A 3 -5.71 3.20 -2.37
C ARG A 3 -5.63 2.56 -3.74
N LYS A 4 -6.47 1.56 -3.99
CA LYS A 4 -6.55 0.85 -5.27
C LYS A 4 -7.97 0.94 -5.82
N TRP A 5 -8.07 1.05 -7.13
CA TRP A 5 -9.31 0.95 -7.89
C TRP A 5 -9.13 0.01 -9.07
N ASP A 6 -10.19 -0.70 -9.42
CA ASP A 6 -10.27 -1.47 -10.66
C ASP A 6 -11.23 -0.73 -11.62
N TYR A 7 -11.31 -1.21 -12.85
CA TYR A 7 -12.17 -0.65 -13.89
C TYR A 7 -13.17 -1.70 -14.34
N THR A 8 -14.42 -1.30 -14.57
CA THR A 8 -15.36 -2.12 -15.35
C THR A 8 -14.97 -2.10 -16.83
N GLU A 9 -15.58 -2.97 -17.64
CA GLU A 9 -15.41 -2.99 -19.10
C GLU A 9 -15.72 -1.61 -19.73
N ASN A 10 -16.68 -0.88 -19.16
CA ASN A 10 -17.08 0.46 -19.59
C ASN A 10 -16.18 1.58 -19.01
N GLY A 11 -15.06 1.25 -18.37
CA GLY A 11 -14.10 2.22 -17.83
C GLY A 11 -14.54 2.89 -16.52
N LYS A 12 -15.60 2.42 -15.84
CA LYS A 12 -16.03 2.99 -14.56
C LYS A 12 -15.13 2.49 -13.43
N HIS A 13 -14.70 3.40 -12.55
CA HIS A 13 -13.93 3.05 -11.36
C HIS A 13 -14.78 2.24 -10.38
N ILE A 14 -14.22 1.15 -9.85
CA ILE A 14 -14.81 0.33 -8.80
C ILE A 14 -13.78 0.07 -7.68
N ASN A 15 -14.28 -0.09 -6.46
CA ASN A 15 -13.44 -0.43 -5.33
C ASN A 15 -13.17 -1.95 -5.32
N PRO A 16 -11.92 -2.40 -5.27
CA PRO A 16 -11.61 -3.81 -5.23
C PRO A 16 -12.09 -4.41 -3.90
N SER A 17 -12.55 -5.67 -3.95
CA SER A 17 -12.93 -6.40 -2.75
C SER A 17 -11.71 -6.67 -1.86
N LYS A 18 -11.91 -6.79 -0.54
CA LYS A 18 -10.85 -7.18 0.41
C LYS A 18 -10.15 -8.48 0.01
N LYS A 19 -10.92 -9.46 -0.52
CA LYS A 19 -10.39 -10.73 -1.05
C LYS A 19 -9.44 -10.52 -2.23
N ASN A 20 -9.78 -9.63 -3.16
CA ASN A 20 -8.92 -9.31 -4.30
C ASN A 20 -7.66 -8.56 -3.85
N LEU A 21 -7.81 -7.56 -2.98
CA LEU A 21 -6.67 -6.81 -2.42
C LEU A 21 -5.69 -7.74 -1.69
N LYS A 22 -6.19 -8.68 -0.86
CA LYS A 22 -5.36 -9.69 -0.20
C LYS A 22 -4.53 -10.52 -1.19
N ARG A 23 -5.15 -11.02 -2.28
CA ARG A 23 -4.44 -11.77 -3.33
C ARG A 23 -3.37 -10.93 -4.03
N GLN A 24 -3.66 -9.65 -4.26
CA GLN A 24 -2.73 -8.72 -4.91
C GLN A 24 -1.54 -8.40 -3.99
N ILE A 25 -1.75 -8.18 -2.69
CA ILE A 25 -0.68 -7.97 -1.70
C ILE A 25 0.23 -9.19 -1.59
N LEU A 26 -0.34 -10.40 -1.55
CA LEU A 26 0.45 -11.65 -1.55
C LEU A 26 1.34 -11.74 -2.79
N THR A 27 0.82 -11.36 -3.95
CA THR A 27 1.60 -11.32 -5.19
C THR A 27 2.70 -10.25 -5.14
N LEU A 28 2.40 -9.07 -4.62
CA LEU A 28 3.38 -7.99 -4.44
C LEU A 28 4.54 -8.44 -3.54
N HIS A 29 4.23 -8.98 -2.36
CA HIS A 29 5.22 -9.48 -1.41
C HIS A 29 6.12 -10.56 -2.04
N ARG A 30 5.54 -11.55 -2.73
CA ARG A 30 6.31 -12.57 -3.46
C ARG A 30 7.25 -11.99 -4.50
N LYS A 31 6.87 -10.91 -5.18
CA LYS A 31 7.72 -10.25 -6.20
C LYS A 31 8.88 -9.50 -5.53
N LEU A 32 8.58 -8.72 -4.48
CA LEU A 32 9.58 -7.96 -3.73
C LEU A 32 10.69 -8.88 -3.18
N LYS A 33 10.28 -10.00 -2.59
CA LYS A 33 11.17 -11.01 -2.02
C LYS A 33 12.19 -11.65 -2.96
N LYS A 34 11.96 -11.60 -4.27
CA LYS A 34 12.88 -12.24 -5.23
C LYS A 34 14.24 -11.56 -5.26
N LYS A 35 14.31 -10.29 -4.86
CA LYS A 35 15.52 -9.46 -4.93
C LYS A 35 15.90 -8.80 -3.60
N ASP A 36 15.04 -8.90 -2.59
CA ASP A 36 15.25 -8.22 -1.31
C ASP A 36 14.78 -9.10 -0.14
N LYS A 37 15.43 -8.96 1.01
CA LYS A 37 14.96 -9.53 2.27
C LYS A 37 13.91 -8.58 2.86
N ILE A 38 12.65 -8.84 2.52
CA ILE A 38 11.53 -7.99 2.92
C ILE A 38 10.58 -8.69 3.88
N TRP A 39 10.17 -7.98 4.93
CA TRP A 39 9.03 -8.34 5.79
C TRP A 39 7.90 -7.33 5.58
N THR A 40 6.68 -7.83 5.42
CA THR A 40 5.48 -7.01 5.24
C THR A 40 4.46 -7.31 6.32
N GLU A 41 4.00 -6.29 7.03
CA GLU A 41 2.73 -6.33 7.76
C GLU A 41 1.69 -5.53 6.99
N TYR A 42 0.46 -6.04 6.88
CA TYR A 42 -0.60 -5.29 6.22
C TYR A 42 -1.96 -5.43 6.91
N SER A 43 -2.77 -4.38 6.82
CA SER A 43 -4.20 -4.39 7.14
C SER A 43 -4.98 -3.85 5.94
N ILE A 44 -6.22 -4.32 5.78
CA ILE A 44 -7.15 -3.80 4.76
C ILE A 44 -8.38 -3.31 5.49
N GLU A 45 -8.57 -1.99 5.45
CA GLU A 45 -9.61 -1.30 6.20
C GLU A 45 -10.59 -0.61 5.25
N LYS A 46 -11.81 -0.39 5.74
CA LYS A 46 -12.79 0.45 5.07
C LYS A 46 -12.63 1.88 5.54
N ASP A 47 -12.79 2.84 4.62
CA ASP A 47 -12.98 4.24 4.98
C ASP A 47 -14.17 4.40 5.94
N ARG A 48 -14.19 5.51 6.69
CA ARG A 48 -15.22 5.81 7.70
C ARG A 48 -16.65 5.71 7.14
N ASP A 49 -16.84 6.06 5.87
CA ASP A 49 -18.13 6.02 5.16
C ASP A 49 -18.47 4.62 4.59
N GLY A 50 -17.68 3.59 4.93
CA GLY A 50 -17.98 2.17 4.71
C GLY A 50 -17.81 1.63 3.28
N ASN A 51 -17.56 2.49 2.30
CA ASN A 51 -17.71 2.14 0.88
C ASN A 51 -16.40 1.87 0.11
N LYS A 52 -15.24 2.23 0.65
CA LYS A 52 -13.95 2.11 -0.05
C LYS A 52 -12.92 1.43 0.83
N ASN A 53 -12.23 0.44 0.28
CA ASN A 53 -11.12 -0.21 0.97
C ASN A 53 -9.82 0.56 0.73
N HIS A 54 -8.98 0.65 1.75
CA HIS A 54 -7.60 1.08 1.63
C HIS A 54 -6.68 0.10 2.37
N ILE A 55 -5.41 0.09 2.00
CA ILE A 55 -4.41 -0.83 2.54
C ILE A 55 -3.40 -0.04 3.34
N HIS A 56 -3.12 -0.49 4.57
CA HIS A 56 -1.94 -0.09 5.30
C HIS A 56 -0.87 -1.17 5.17
N LEU A 57 0.39 -0.75 4.98
CA LEU A 57 1.54 -1.64 4.96
C LEU A 57 2.64 -1.05 5.85
N LEU A 58 3.26 -1.90 6.66
CA LEU A 58 4.57 -1.66 7.27
C LEU A 58 5.56 -2.58 6.58
N LEU A 59 6.66 -2.01 6.09
CA LEU A 59 7.61 -2.69 5.23
C LEU A 59 9.01 -2.52 5.80
N HIS A 60 9.65 -3.64 6.11
CA HIS A 60 11.08 -3.70 6.42
C HIS A 60 11.79 -4.21 5.18
N TYR A 61 12.70 -3.41 4.61
CA TYR A 61 13.33 -3.67 3.32
C TYR A 61 14.78 -3.20 3.33
N THR A 62 15.61 -3.72 2.42
CA THR A 62 17.00 -3.29 2.27
C THR A 62 17.28 -2.59 0.94
N ASP A 63 16.39 -2.74 -0.03
CA ASP A 63 16.51 -2.12 -1.35
C ASP A 63 15.31 -1.20 -1.64
N LYS A 64 15.53 0.12 -1.45
CA LYS A 64 14.51 1.15 -1.69
C LYS A 64 14.06 1.18 -3.15
N GLU A 65 14.99 1.03 -4.09
CA GLU A 65 14.68 1.11 -5.51
C GLU A 65 13.80 -0.06 -5.94
N ASN A 66 14.17 -1.29 -5.54
CA ASN A 66 13.36 -2.47 -5.78
C ASN A 66 11.96 -2.32 -5.19
N LEU A 67 11.85 -1.77 -3.97
CA LEU A 67 10.56 -1.51 -3.34
C LEU A 67 9.72 -0.52 -4.16
N TYR A 68 10.25 0.67 -4.46
CA TYR A 68 9.53 1.75 -5.12
C TYR A 68 9.12 1.39 -6.55
N GLN A 69 9.96 0.66 -7.28
CA GLN A 69 9.61 0.15 -8.60
C GLN A 69 8.43 -0.84 -8.55
N HIS A 70 8.44 -1.78 -7.60
CA HIS A 70 7.37 -2.77 -7.48
C HIS A 70 6.06 -2.16 -6.97
N LEU A 71 6.13 -1.18 -6.05
CA LEU A 71 4.98 -0.41 -5.60
C LEU A 71 4.37 0.41 -6.74
N SER A 72 5.18 1.10 -7.56
CA SER A 72 4.68 1.83 -8.73
C SER A 72 4.00 0.88 -9.72
N ARG A 73 4.63 -0.25 -10.07
CA ARG A 73 4.03 -1.28 -10.93
C ARG A 73 2.72 -1.85 -10.37
N PHE A 74 2.62 -1.99 -9.05
CA PHE A 74 1.44 -2.51 -8.36
C PHE A 74 0.17 -1.67 -8.61
N ILE A 75 0.34 -0.36 -8.82
CA ILE A 75 -0.73 0.59 -9.14
C ILE A 75 -0.77 0.97 -10.63
N GLY A 76 -0.14 0.19 -11.52
CA GLY A 76 -0.18 0.44 -12.97
C GLY A 76 0.81 1.49 -13.46
N ASN A 77 1.91 1.66 -12.74
CA ASN A 77 2.96 2.66 -12.96
C ASN A 77 2.48 4.08 -12.71
N GLY A 78 3.32 4.83 -12.01
CA GLY A 78 3.16 6.24 -11.71
C GLY A 78 4.52 6.85 -11.36
N GLU A 79 4.60 8.17 -11.45
CA GLU A 79 5.79 8.92 -11.05
C GLU A 79 5.78 9.15 -9.53
N TRP A 80 6.95 9.00 -8.92
CA TRP A 80 7.15 9.31 -7.51
C TRP A 80 7.49 10.80 -7.36
N LYS A 81 6.82 11.46 -6.43
CA LYS A 81 7.09 12.85 -6.08
C LYS A 81 6.97 13.04 -4.57
N LYS A 82 7.72 14.01 -4.04
CA LYS A 82 7.50 14.47 -2.67
C LYS A 82 6.24 15.30 -2.62
N ARG A 83 5.44 15.11 -1.57
CA ARG A 83 4.26 15.91 -1.28
C ARG A 83 4.36 16.50 0.11
N GLU A 84 4.13 17.80 0.17
CA GLU A 84 4.11 18.58 1.41
C GLU A 84 2.64 18.89 1.74
N MET A 85 2.21 18.52 2.94
CA MET A 85 0.87 18.82 3.47
C MET A 85 1.00 19.34 4.89
N GLY A 86 1.05 20.67 5.03
CA GLY A 86 1.34 21.31 6.30
C GLY A 86 2.74 20.94 6.77
N LEU A 87 2.84 20.34 7.96
CA LEU A 87 4.11 19.89 8.54
C LEU A 87 4.54 18.48 8.07
N ASN A 88 3.71 17.79 7.28
CA ASN A 88 3.98 16.42 6.86
C ASN A 88 4.58 16.40 5.45
N VAL A 89 5.67 15.63 5.29
CA VAL A 89 6.31 15.37 4.00
C VAL A 89 6.29 13.87 3.75
N PHE A 90 5.71 13.45 2.64
CA PHE A 90 5.65 12.04 2.25
C PHE A 90 5.88 11.86 0.76
N ASP A 91 6.34 10.67 0.38
CA ASP A 91 6.47 10.27 -1.03
C ASP A 91 5.09 9.81 -1.54
N GLU A 92 4.65 10.37 -2.66
CA GLU A 92 3.39 10.08 -3.33
C GLU A 92 3.64 9.47 -4.71
N CYS A 93 2.92 8.40 -5.05
CA CYS A 93 2.90 7.81 -6.39
C CYS A 93 1.45 7.64 -6.84
N ASN A 94 1.08 8.30 -7.94
CA ASN A 94 -0.24 8.20 -8.53
C ASN A 94 -0.15 7.43 -9.85
N GLY A 95 -0.75 6.25 -9.89
CA GLY A 95 -0.73 5.35 -11.03
C GLY A 95 -2.12 5.05 -11.54
N LYS A 96 -2.18 4.37 -12.69
CA LYS A 96 -3.46 4.06 -13.37
C LYS A 96 -4.50 3.37 -12.47
N TYR A 97 -4.08 2.50 -11.57
CA TYR A 97 -4.96 1.66 -10.74
C TYR A 97 -4.92 2.02 -9.25
N GLY A 98 -4.24 3.10 -8.86
CA GLY A 98 -4.13 3.43 -7.45
C GLY A 98 -3.26 4.62 -7.11
N LEU A 99 -3.22 4.91 -5.81
CA LEU A 99 -2.43 5.95 -5.18
C LEU A 99 -1.67 5.33 -4.00
N ILE A 100 -0.39 5.65 -3.87
CA ILE A 100 0.45 5.20 -2.76
C ILE A 100 1.04 6.43 -2.08
N HIS A 101 0.92 6.48 -0.76
CA HIS A 101 1.71 7.37 0.09
C HIS A 101 2.66 6.54 0.94
N THR A 102 3.93 6.92 0.98
CA THR A 102 4.93 6.31 1.84
C THR A 102 5.63 7.37 2.67
N GLU A 103 5.88 7.04 3.93
CA GLU A 103 6.60 7.87 4.88
C GLU A 103 7.58 6.98 5.67
N PRO A 104 8.73 7.51 6.11
CA PRO A 104 9.57 6.81 7.07
C PRO A 104 8.82 6.51 8.36
N ILE A 105 9.06 5.34 8.94
CA ILE A 105 8.48 4.95 10.22
C ILE A 105 9.47 5.32 11.33
N GLU A 106 9.11 6.31 12.15
CA GLU A 106 9.93 6.73 13.30
C GLU A 106 9.65 5.91 14.56
N ASP A 107 8.42 5.40 14.70
CA ASP A 107 7.98 4.59 15.85
C ASP A 107 7.12 3.40 15.37
N GLU A 108 7.77 2.25 15.20
CA GLU A 108 7.12 1.04 14.71
C GLU A 108 5.93 0.58 15.59
N TRP A 109 6.01 0.78 16.91
CA TRP A 109 4.94 0.37 17.83
C TRP A 109 3.70 1.24 17.67
N LYS A 110 3.88 2.55 17.53
CA LYS A 110 2.79 3.48 17.23
C LYS A 110 2.09 3.12 15.92
N TYR A 111 2.86 2.85 14.86
CA TYR A 111 2.30 2.48 13.57
C TYR A 111 1.64 1.09 13.58
N ARG A 112 2.22 0.11 14.28
CA ARG A 112 1.56 -1.18 14.53
C ARG A 112 0.23 -1.02 15.25
N GLY A 113 0.17 -0.19 16.29
CA GLY A 113 -1.07 0.13 17.00
C GLY A 113 -2.11 0.78 16.08
N TYR A 114 -1.66 1.66 15.18
CA TYR A 114 -2.53 2.30 14.18
C TYR A 114 -3.10 1.29 13.18
N ILE A 115 -2.29 0.43 12.54
CA ILE A 115 -2.77 -0.55 11.55
C ILE A 115 -3.62 -1.66 12.18
N ASN A 116 -3.46 -1.91 13.48
CA ASN A 116 -4.19 -2.92 14.25
C ASN A 116 -5.44 -2.36 14.96
N LYS A 117 -5.76 -1.08 14.74
CA LYS A 117 -6.85 -0.39 15.47
C LYS A 117 -8.22 -1.04 15.27
N LYS A 118 -8.47 -1.62 14.10
CA LYS A 118 -9.76 -2.22 13.73
C LYS A 118 -9.70 -3.73 13.61
N GLU A 119 -8.66 -4.23 12.94
CA GLU A 119 -8.42 -5.65 12.76
C GLU A 119 -6.92 -5.93 12.84
N GLN A 120 -6.55 -7.11 13.33
CA GLN A 120 -5.16 -7.52 13.41
C GLN A 120 -4.53 -7.61 12.02
N SER A 121 -3.35 -7.01 11.87
CA SER A 121 -2.54 -7.07 10.66
C SER A 121 -2.10 -8.50 10.36
N THR A 122 -1.90 -8.78 9.09
CA THR A 122 -1.31 -10.03 8.64
C THR A 122 0.16 -9.80 8.32
N THR A 123 1.00 -10.67 8.87
CA THR A 123 2.45 -10.71 8.64
C THR A 123 2.78 -11.66 7.49
N LEU A 124 3.60 -11.20 6.56
CA LEU A 124 4.20 -11.97 5.47
C LEU A 124 5.72 -11.92 5.62
N ILE A 125 6.32 -13.06 5.97
CA ILE A 125 7.76 -13.22 6.18
C ILE A 125 8.42 -13.75 4.94
#